data_AF-U2Q7L8-F1
#
_entry.id   AF-U2Q7L8-F1
#
_cell.length_a   1.000
_cell.length_b   1.000
_cell.length_c   1.000
_cell.angle_alpha   90.00
_cell.angle_beta   90.00
_cell.angle_gamma   90.00
#
_symmetry.space_group_name_H-M   'P 1'
#
loop_
_entity.id
_entity.type
_entity.pdbx_description
1 polymer ?
#
loop_
_entity_poly.entity_id
_entity_poly.type
_entity_poly.pdbx_seq_one_letter_code
_entity_poly.pdbx_strand_id
1 'polypeptide(L)'
;MEEILSLQLKSQEQIERWKEELQEVGKTLEVLGDTNELQGEAGTKLKDNIKNIHMPIKTEIEALLDLFQENYSKYVLGFMELEESNTAIIKQDVLERQQKQLNLYKESYTDIYENIVDELSKVDDLFSYSIEFQVPEKIDTLMVTLTDINEKIGEYDVSHANDMSLLDEGITLMRMKFSK
;
A
#
# COMPACT_ATOMS: atom_id res chain seq x y z
N MET A 1 -8.09 -17.77 -1.29
CA MET A 1 -9.04 -16.66 -0.99
C MET A 1 -9.12 -16.17 0.48
N GLU A 2 -9.62 -16.94 1.46
CA GLU A 2 -9.95 -16.41 2.82
C GLU A 2 -8.75 -15.77 3.56
N GLU A 3 -7.55 -16.31 3.39
CA GLU A 3 -6.33 -15.78 4.02
C GLU A 3 -5.91 -14.42 3.44
N ILE A 4 -5.96 -14.26 2.11
CA ILE A 4 -5.64 -12.99 1.42
C ILE A 4 -6.64 -11.90 1.81
N LEU A 5 -7.94 -12.23 1.88
CA LEU A 5 -8.98 -11.30 2.33
C LEU A 5 -8.81 -10.89 3.79
N SER A 6 -8.42 -11.83 4.66
CA SER A 6 -8.12 -11.54 6.06
C SER A 6 -6.92 -10.60 6.22
N LEU A 7 -5.85 -10.82 5.44
CA LEU A 7 -4.69 -9.94 5.42
C LEU A 7 -5.03 -8.56 4.82
N GLN A 8 -5.90 -8.50 3.80
CA GLN A 8 -6.43 -7.24 3.28
C GLN A 8 -7.15 -6.42 4.34
N LEU A 9 -8.08 -7.04 5.07
CA LEU A 9 -8.85 -6.37 6.12
C LEU A 9 -7.93 -5.83 7.22
N LYS A 10 -6.98 -6.65 7.71
CA LYS A 10 -6.01 -6.23 8.73
C LYS A 10 -5.17 -5.03 8.27
N SER A 11 -4.72 -5.03 7.02
CA SER A 11 -3.95 -3.94 6.44
C SER A 11 -4.78 -2.65 6.35
N GLN A 12 -6.04 -2.73 5.91
CA GLN A 12 -6.95 -1.58 5.86
C GLN A 12 -7.18 -0.99 7.25
N GLU A 13 -7.49 -1.81 8.25
CA GLU A 13 -7.66 -1.35 9.62
C GLU A 13 -6.38 -0.71 10.17
N GLN A 14 -5.22 -1.20 9.78
CA GLN A 14 -3.94 -0.66 10.22
C GLN A 14 -3.66 0.73 9.62
N ILE A 15 -3.96 0.93 8.33
CA ILE A 15 -3.83 2.23 7.65
C ILE A 15 -4.75 3.27 8.29
N GLU A 16 -6.01 2.92 8.56
CA GLU A 16 -6.95 3.85 9.20
C GLU A 16 -6.48 4.28 10.59
N ARG A 17 -5.93 3.35 11.39
CA ARG A 17 -5.30 3.70 12.69
C ARG A 17 -4.18 4.72 12.54
N TRP A 18 -3.37 4.64 11.48
CA TRP A 18 -2.27 5.60 11.28
C TRP A 18 -2.77 6.96 10.85
N LYS A 19 -3.83 7.01 10.03
CA LYS A 19 -4.48 8.28 9.69
C LYS A 19 -5.02 8.96 10.94
N GLU A 20 -5.64 8.20 11.85
CA GLU A 20 -6.10 8.74 13.14
C GLU A 20 -4.94 9.32 13.97
N GLU A 21 -3.83 8.60 14.09
CA GLU A 21 -2.65 9.06 14.82
C GLU A 21 -1.97 10.27 14.17
N LEU A 22 -1.86 10.29 12.83
CA LEU A 22 -1.36 11.42 12.05
C LEU A 22 -2.24 12.67 12.27
N GLN A 23 -3.56 12.48 12.38
CA GLN A 23 -4.48 13.56 12.72
C GLN A 23 -4.24 14.11 14.13
N GLU A 24 -3.95 13.26 15.12
CA GLU A 24 -3.60 13.72 16.48
C GLU A 24 -2.29 14.50 16.51
N VAL A 25 -1.28 14.06 15.75
CA VAL A 25 -0.04 14.81 15.57
C VAL A 25 -0.31 16.16 14.89
N GLY A 26 -1.14 16.18 13.85
CA GLY A 26 -1.56 17.42 13.19
C GLY A 26 -2.21 18.42 14.14
N LYS A 27 -3.10 17.97 15.02
CA LYS A 27 -3.71 18.82 16.06
C LYS A 27 -2.67 19.39 17.02
N THR A 28 -1.70 18.58 17.44
CA THR A 28 -0.63 19.02 18.34
C THR A 28 0.25 20.08 17.68
N LEU A 29 0.60 19.87 16.41
CA LEU A 29 1.36 20.81 15.61
C LEU A 29 0.63 22.12 15.38
N GLU A 30 -0.67 22.07 15.12
CA GLU A 30 -1.49 23.27 14.97
C GLU A 30 -1.47 24.12 16.26
N VAL A 31 -1.65 23.48 17.42
CA VAL A 31 -1.56 24.16 18.73
C VAL A 31 -0.17 24.80 18.95
N LEU A 32 0.91 24.08 18.64
CA LEU A 32 2.27 24.60 18.78
C LEU A 32 2.57 25.72 17.77
N GLY A 33 2.05 25.64 16.55
CA GLY A 33 2.20 26.66 15.51
C GLY A 33 1.46 27.96 15.84
N ASP A 34 0.38 27.87 16.62
CA ASP A 34 -0.49 29.00 16.97
C ASP A 34 -0.29 29.53 18.40
N THR A 35 0.49 28.85 19.23
CA THR A 35 0.70 29.27 20.62
C THR A 35 1.39 30.64 20.74
N ASN A 36 0.90 31.43 21.69
CA ASN A 36 1.50 32.70 22.09
C ASN A 36 2.61 32.55 23.14
N GLU A 37 2.81 31.32 23.66
CA GLU A 37 3.84 31.01 24.64
C GLU A 37 5.25 30.97 24.00
N LEU A 38 5.33 30.61 22.72
CA LEU A 38 6.55 30.66 21.93
C LEU A 38 6.78 32.07 21.36
N GLN A 39 7.74 32.78 21.94
CA GLN A 39 8.07 34.17 21.62
C GLN A 39 9.55 34.36 21.25
N GLY A 40 9.88 35.54 20.75
CA GLY A 40 11.21 35.88 20.25
C GLY A 40 11.49 35.29 18.87
N GLU A 41 12.69 35.57 18.36
CA GLU A 41 13.11 35.15 17.01
C GLU A 41 13.13 33.61 16.88
N ALA A 42 13.61 32.90 17.90
CA ALA A 42 13.61 31.44 17.92
C ALA A 42 12.19 30.84 17.93
N GLY A 43 11.29 31.37 18.77
CA GLY A 43 9.89 30.91 18.81
C GLY A 43 9.14 31.21 17.50
N THR A 44 9.44 32.33 16.85
CA THR A 44 8.87 32.66 15.53
C THR A 44 9.34 31.68 14.46
N LYS A 45 10.66 31.42 14.39
CA LYS A 45 11.22 30.43 13.45
C LYS A 45 10.67 29.02 13.68
N LEU A 46 10.46 28.61 14.93
CA LEU A 46 9.86 27.33 15.25
C LEU A 46 8.41 27.23 14.74
N LYS A 47 7.59 28.26 14.97
CA LYS A 47 6.21 28.32 14.45
C LYS A 47 6.16 28.33 12.93
N ASP A 48 7.03 29.10 12.29
CA ASP A 48 7.14 29.14 10.82
C ASP A 48 7.56 27.79 10.26
N ASN A 49 8.49 27.09 10.93
CA ASN A 49 8.91 25.75 10.54
C ASN A 49 7.75 24.75 10.67
N ILE A 50 7.02 24.75 11.79
CA ILE A 50 5.83 23.90 11.98
C ILE A 50 4.80 24.12 10.88
N LYS A 51 4.45 25.39 10.58
CA LYS A 51 3.41 25.73 9.60
C LYS A 51 3.82 25.48 8.16
N ASN A 52 5.05 25.81 7.80
CA ASN A 52 5.50 25.81 6.41
C ASN A 52 6.22 24.53 5.99
N ILE A 53 6.58 23.67 6.95
CA ILE A 53 7.33 22.43 6.70
C ILE A 53 6.55 21.24 7.26
N HIS A 54 6.38 21.15 8.59
CA HIS A 54 5.82 19.94 9.20
C HIS A 54 4.34 19.69 8.87
N MET A 55 3.49 20.73 8.88
CA MET A 55 2.08 20.59 8.50
C MET A 55 1.89 20.15 7.03
N PRO A 56 2.61 20.73 6.06
CA PRO A 56 2.66 20.21 4.70
C PRO A 56 3.12 18.75 4.61
N ILE A 57 4.22 18.37 5.28
CA ILE A 57 4.71 16.98 5.26
C ILE A 57 3.66 16.01 5.80
N LYS A 58 3.00 16.36 6.91
CA LYS A 58 1.91 15.55 7.49
C LYS A 58 0.76 15.35 6.49
N THR A 59 0.40 16.39 5.73
CA THR A 59 -0.64 16.31 4.69
C THR A 59 -0.21 15.40 3.54
N GLU A 60 1.07 15.47 3.13
CA GLU A 60 1.63 14.60 2.09
C GLU A 60 1.61 13.13 2.51
N ILE A 61 2.00 12.82 3.76
CA ILE A 61 1.95 11.45 4.29
C ILE A 61 0.52 10.90 4.28
N GLU A 62 -0.48 11.70 4.66
CA GLU A 62 -1.89 11.28 4.58
C GLU A 62 -2.31 10.93 3.15
N ALA A 63 -1.93 11.76 2.17
CA ALA A 63 -2.22 11.50 0.76
C ALA A 63 -1.51 10.24 0.24
N LEU A 64 -0.26 10.01 0.65
CA LEU A 64 0.50 8.81 0.29
C LEU A 64 -0.13 7.54 0.91
N LEU A 65 -0.64 7.61 2.13
CA LEU A 65 -1.37 6.50 2.76
C LEU A 65 -2.70 6.19 2.04
N ASP A 66 -3.43 7.21 1.59
CA ASP A 66 -4.63 7.03 0.76
C ASP A 66 -4.30 6.33 -0.56
N LEU A 67 -3.25 6.79 -1.26
CA LEU A 67 -2.78 6.19 -2.51
C LEU A 67 -2.33 4.75 -2.32
N PHE A 68 -1.62 4.46 -1.23
CA PHE A 68 -1.20 3.10 -0.88
C PHE A 68 -2.42 2.19 -0.69
N GLN A 69 -3.42 2.61 0.10
CA GLN A 69 -4.63 1.83 0.36
C GLN A 69 -5.48 1.59 -0.89
N GLU A 70 -5.62 2.60 -1.75
CA GLU A 70 -6.34 2.51 -3.01
C GLU A 70 -5.66 1.50 -3.94
N ASN A 71 -4.36 1.68 -4.16
CA ASN A 71 -3.61 0.77 -5.02
C ASN A 71 -3.63 -0.63 -4.44
N TYR A 72 -3.43 -0.82 -3.14
CA TYR A 72 -3.43 -2.12 -2.49
C TYR A 72 -4.74 -2.89 -2.71
N SER A 73 -5.86 -2.19 -2.58
CA SER A 73 -7.19 -2.77 -2.84
C SER A 73 -7.35 -3.20 -4.30
N LYS A 74 -6.80 -2.45 -5.27
CA LYS A 74 -6.80 -2.83 -6.69
C LYS A 74 -5.95 -4.08 -6.97
N TYR A 75 -4.82 -4.23 -6.30
CA TYR A 75 -3.96 -5.41 -6.46
C TYR A 75 -4.62 -6.68 -5.93
N VAL A 76 -5.22 -6.61 -4.73
CA VAL A 76 -5.98 -7.76 -4.19
C VAL A 76 -7.18 -8.09 -5.08
N LEU A 77 -7.93 -7.08 -5.56
CA LEU A 77 -9.07 -7.31 -6.46
C LEU A 77 -8.64 -7.99 -7.78
N GLY A 78 -7.58 -7.50 -8.42
CA GLY A 78 -7.07 -8.10 -9.65
C GLY A 78 -6.67 -9.56 -9.48
N PHE A 79 -6.18 -9.93 -8.28
CA PHE A 79 -5.91 -11.32 -7.93
C PHE A 79 -7.20 -12.14 -7.71
N MET A 80 -8.19 -11.60 -7.01
CA MET A 80 -9.48 -12.28 -6.81
C MET A 80 -10.20 -12.58 -8.14
N GLU A 81 -10.15 -11.65 -9.10
CA GLU A 81 -10.71 -11.84 -10.44
C GLU A 81 -10.06 -13.01 -11.19
N LEU A 82 -8.75 -13.24 -10.99
CA LEU A 82 -8.05 -14.42 -11.52
C LEU A 82 -8.56 -15.71 -10.87
N GLU A 83 -8.67 -15.76 -9.53
CA GLU A 83 -9.10 -16.94 -8.77
C GLU A 83 -10.58 -17.31 -9.02
N GLU A 84 -11.51 -16.35 -9.06
CA GLU A 84 -12.94 -16.63 -9.32
C GLU A 84 -13.19 -17.22 -10.72
N SER A 85 -12.27 -16.97 -11.65
CA SER A 85 -12.36 -17.49 -13.01
C SER A 85 -11.96 -18.97 -13.15
N ASN A 86 -11.67 -19.69 -12.04
CA ASN A 86 -11.28 -21.12 -11.96
C ASN A 86 -12.22 -22.15 -12.64
N THR A 87 -13.30 -21.72 -13.31
CA THR A 87 -14.16 -22.56 -14.15
C THR A 87 -14.27 -22.08 -15.60
N ALA A 88 -13.71 -20.92 -15.94
CA ALA A 88 -13.68 -20.35 -17.27
C ALA A 88 -12.28 -20.52 -17.86
N ILE A 89 -12.22 -20.90 -19.14
CA ILE A 89 -10.97 -20.81 -19.91
C ILE A 89 -10.52 -19.35 -19.89
N ILE A 90 -9.54 -19.00 -19.07
CA ILE A 90 -8.96 -17.67 -19.08
C ILE A 90 -8.17 -17.56 -20.38
N LYS A 91 -8.55 -16.61 -21.22
CA LYS A 91 -7.79 -16.36 -22.44
C LYS A 91 -6.42 -15.81 -22.04
N GLN A 92 -5.36 -16.31 -22.67
CA GLN A 92 -3.98 -15.91 -22.41
C GLN A 92 -3.80 -14.37 -22.42
N ASP A 93 -4.48 -13.66 -23.30
CA ASP A 93 -4.41 -12.19 -23.37
C ASP A 93 -4.99 -11.49 -22.14
N VAL A 94 -5.95 -12.10 -21.43
CA VAL A 94 -6.49 -11.61 -20.15
C VAL A 94 -5.46 -11.81 -19.04
N LEU A 95 -4.86 -12.99 -18.96
CA LEU A 95 -3.80 -13.31 -17.99
C LEU A 95 -2.61 -12.37 -18.12
N GLU A 96 -2.09 -12.20 -19.34
CA GLU A 96 -0.95 -11.32 -19.61
C GLU A 96 -1.25 -9.86 -19.25
N ARG A 97 -2.48 -9.39 -19.52
CA ARG A 97 -2.91 -8.04 -19.11
C ARG A 97 -2.97 -7.90 -17.60
N GLN A 98 -3.57 -8.85 -16.89
CA GLN A 98 -3.68 -8.79 -15.43
C GLN A 98 -2.30 -8.90 -14.77
N GLN A 99 -1.42 -9.79 -15.25
CA GLN A 99 -0.04 -9.90 -14.78
C GLN A 99 0.74 -8.59 -14.96
N LYS A 100 0.58 -7.93 -16.10
CA LYS A 100 1.20 -6.61 -16.34
C LYS A 100 0.68 -5.55 -15.35
N GLN A 101 -0.63 -5.54 -15.07
CA GLN A 101 -1.21 -4.60 -14.11
C GLN A 101 -0.71 -4.86 -12.69
N LEU A 102 -0.65 -6.13 -12.26
CA LEU A 102 -0.13 -6.50 -10.94
C LEU A 102 1.32 -6.04 -10.75
N ASN A 103 2.17 -6.17 -11.77
CA ASN A 103 3.56 -5.67 -11.74
C ASN A 103 3.63 -4.14 -11.63
N LEU A 104 2.77 -3.41 -12.35
CA LEU A 104 2.72 -1.94 -12.27
C LEU A 104 2.28 -1.47 -10.87
N TYR A 105 1.28 -2.14 -10.28
CA TYR A 105 0.87 -1.81 -8.91
C TYR A 105 1.97 -2.10 -7.90
N LYS A 106 2.72 -3.19 -8.09
CA LYS A 106 3.88 -3.52 -7.26
C LYS A 106 4.96 -2.44 -7.31
N GLU A 107 5.32 -1.97 -8.50
CA GLU A 107 6.26 -0.85 -8.66
C GLU A 107 5.75 0.41 -7.95
N SER A 108 4.46 0.73 -8.13
CA SER A 108 3.85 1.88 -7.47
C SER A 108 3.89 1.80 -5.94
N TYR A 109 3.81 0.62 -5.32
CA TYR A 109 3.94 0.50 -3.86
C TYR A 109 5.34 0.81 -3.37
N THR A 110 6.36 0.31 -4.07
CA THR A 110 7.75 0.59 -3.72
C THR A 110 7.99 2.09 -3.74
N ASP A 111 7.53 2.78 -4.79
CA ASP A 111 7.67 4.23 -4.92
C ASP A 111 6.91 4.98 -3.79
N ILE A 112 5.67 4.58 -3.49
CA ILE A 112 4.88 5.21 -2.43
C ILE A 112 5.53 4.98 -1.05
N TYR A 113 6.01 3.77 -0.78
CA TYR A 113 6.72 3.45 0.46
C TYR A 113 7.99 4.29 0.63
N GLU A 114 8.83 4.36 -0.41
CA GLU A 114 10.06 5.16 -0.39
C GLU A 114 9.75 6.65 -0.15
N ASN A 115 8.70 7.18 -0.75
CA ASN A 115 8.24 8.56 -0.51
C ASN A 115 7.78 8.77 0.93
N ILE A 116 7.01 7.83 1.51
CA ILE A 116 6.60 7.95 2.91
C ILE A 116 7.82 7.95 3.83
N VAL A 117 8.78 7.04 3.62
CA VAL A 117 10.02 6.97 4.42
C VAL A 117 10.84 8.26 4.29
N ASP A 118 10.98 8.80 3.08
CA ASP A 118 11.70 10.06 2.84
C ASP A 118 11.03 11.24 3.56
N GLU A 119 9.70 11.37 3.45
CA GLU A 119 8.94 12.42 4.14
C GLU A 119 9.03 12.29 5.67
N LEU A 120 9.00 11.07 6.20
CA LEU A 120 9.20 10.80 7.62
C LEU A 120 10.62 11.20 8.09
N SER A 121 11.65 11.01 7.26
CA SER A 121 13.02 11.39 7.63
C SER A 121 13.20 12.91 7.77
N LYS A 122 12.42 13.72 7.04
CA LYS A 122 12.49 15.19 7.07
C LYS A 122 11.92 15.79 8.35
N VAL A 123 11.15 15.01 9.11
CA VAL A 123 10.55 15.44 10.37
C VAL A 123 11.31 14.98 11.61
N ASP A 124 12.21 13.99 11.47
CA ASP A 124 12.88 13.31 12.58
C ASP A 124 13.72 14.23 13.49
N ASP A 125 14.31 15.28 12.92
CA ASP A 125 15.16 16.24 13.64
C ASP A 125 14.42 17.08 14.70
N LEU A 126 13.10 17.27 14.58
CA LEU A 126 12.32 18.16 15.47
C LEU A 126 11.51 17.41 16.54
N PHE A 127 11.08 16.19 16.27
CA PHE A 127 10.15 15.45 17.14
C PHE A 127 10.82 14.56 18.19
N SER A 128 12.13 14.31 18.08
CA SER A 128 12.91 13.54 19.07
C SER A 128 12.78 14.09 20.51
N TYR A 129 12.39 15.35 20.68
CA TYR A 129 12.30 16.00 21.98
C TYR A 129 10.92 16.01 22.66
N SER A 130 9.81 15.61 22.02
CA SER A 130 8.51 15.61 22.75
C SER A 130 7.35 14.77 22.19
N ILE A 131 7.45 14.16 21.02
CA ILE A 131 6.33 13.37 20.46
C ILE A 131 6.91 12.07 19.91
N GLU A 132 6.60 10.96 20.56
CA GLU A 132 6.99 9.62 20.10
C GLU A 132 6.13 9.27 18.88
N PHE A 133 6.69 9.47 17.68
CA PHE A 133 5.98 9.25 16.43
C PHE A 133 6.28 7.86 15.89
N GLN A 134 5.35 6.92 16.07
CA GLN A 134 5.53 5.51 15.69
C GLN A 134 5.16 5.19 14.24
N VAL A 135 4.86 6.21 13.41
CA VAL A 135 4.46 6.01 12.00
C VAL A 135 5.50 5.22 11.18
N PRO A 136 6.83 5.41 11.34
CA PRO A 136 7.81 4.57 10.64
C PRO A 136 7.71 3.06 10.99
N GLU A 137 7.69 2.70 12.27
CA GLU A 137 7.59 1.29 12.72
C GLU A 137 6.29 0.62 12.23
N LYS A 138 5.23 1.43 12.26
CA LYS A 138 3.93 1.11 11.70
C LYS A 138 4.07 0.80 10.20
N ILE A 139 4.64 1.72 9.40
CA ILE A 139 4.89 1.55 7.96
C ILE A 139 5.63 0.24 7.65
N ASP A 140 6.65 -0.11 8.43
CA ASP A 140 7.37 -1.39 8.28
C ASP A 140 6.44 -2.61 8.41
N THR A 141 5.50 -2.56 9.34
CA THR A 141 4.53 -3.65 9.58
C THR A 141 3.64 -3.90 8.36
N LEU A 142 3.24 -2.85 7.63
CA LEU A 142 2.49 -3.03 6.39
C LEU A 142 3.34 -3.57 5.25
N MET A 143 4.60 -3.16 5.14
CA MET A 143 5.49 -3.72 4.13
C MET A 143 5.69 -5.22 4.34
N VAL A 144 5.79 -5.66 5.59
CA VAL A 144 5.80 -7.09 5.93
C VAL A 144 4.48 -7.76 5.52
N THR A 145 3.34 -7.15 5.84
CA THR A 145 2.01 -7.68 5.49
C THR A 145 1.82 -7.79 3.96
N LEU A 146 2.26 -6.78 3.20
CA LEU A 146 2.25 -6.79 1.74
C LEU A 146 3.16 -7.89 1.18
N THR A 147 4.33 -8.05 1.76
CA THR A 147 5.29 -9.08 1.35
C THR A 147 4.68 -10.46 1.56
N ASP A 148 4.07 -10.70 2.72
CA ASP A 148 3.37 -11.95 3.04
C ASP A 148 2.23 -12.24 2.05
N ILE A 149 1.43 -11.24 1.70
CA ILE A 149 0.38 -11.39 0.67
C ILE A 149 0.98 -11.73 -0.69
N ASN A 150 2.05 -11.04 -1.09
CA ASN A 150 2.72 -11.29 -2.36
C ASN A 150 3.34 -12.70 -2.39
N GLU A 151 3.86 -13.20 -1.27
CA GLU A 151 4.34 -14.58 -1.13
C GLU A 151 3.19 -15.58 -1.23
N LYS A 152 2.09 -15.37 -0.50
CA LYS A 152 0.89 -16.22 -0.55
C LYS A 152 0.27 -16.27 -1.95
N ILE A 153 0.26 -15.16 -2.67
CA ILE A 153 -0.13 -15.08 -4.08
C ILE A 153 0.83 -15.90 -4.95
N GLY A 154 2.14 -15.76 -4.76
CA GLY A 154 3.13 -16.55 -5.51
C GLY A 154 3.00 -18.05 -5.27
N GLU A 155 2.72 -18.47 -4.04
CA GLU A 155 2.43 -19.87 -3.70
C GLU A 155 1.18 -20.37 -4.44
N TYR A 156 0.13 -19.54 -4.53
CA TYR A 156 -1.08 -19.84 -5.30
C TYR A 156 -0.76 -20.01 -6.80
N ASP A 157 -0.02 -19.08 -7.40
CA ASP A 157 0.36 -19.12 -8.82
C ASP A 157 1.09 -20.42 -9.17
N VAL A 158 2.03 -20.84 -8.32
CA VAL A 158 2.77 -22.10 -8.49
C VAL A 158 1.85 -23.31 -8.36
N SER A 159 0.97 -23.33 -7.36
CA SER A 159 0.06 -24.44 -7.12
C SER A 159 -0.94 -24.66 -8.26
N HIS A 160 -1.36 -23.58 -8.94
CA HIS A 160 -2.37 -23.62 -10.00
C HIS A 160 -1.78 -23.57 -11.42
N ALA A 161 -0.45 -23.49 -11.56
CA ALA A 161 0.23 -23.53 -12.86
C ALA A 161 -0.12 -24.80 -13.67
N ASN A 162 -0.39 -25.93 -13.00
CA ASN A 162 -0.70 -27.19 -13.65
C ASN A 162 -2.15 -27.25 -14.17
N ASP A 163 -3.07 -26.51 -13.56
CA ASP A 163 -4.46 -26.41 -14.02
C ASP A 163 -4.54 -25.70 -15.37
N MET A 164 -3.67 -24.70 -15.58
CA MET A 164 -3.51 -24.01 -16.86
C MET A 164 -2.94 -24.92 -17.95
N SER A 165 -2.02 -25.82 -17.61
CA SER A 165 -1.44 -26.80 -18.53
C SER A 165 -2.48 -27.79 -19.06
N LEU A 166 -3.31 -28.34 -18.17
CA LEU A 166 -4.39 -29.28 -18.53
C LEU A 166 -5.46 -28.63 -19.39
N LEU A 167 -5.74 -27.35 -19.16
CA LEU A 167 -6.67 -26.56 -19.95
C LEU A 167 -6.15 -26.35 -21.39
N ASP A 168 -4.86 -26.05 -21.54
CA ASP A 168 -4.23 -25.86 -22.86
C ASP A 168 -4.18 -27.16 -23.67
N GLU A 169 -3.93 -28.29 -23.00
CA GLU A 169 -4.09 -29.63 -23.60
C GLU A 169 -5.53 -29.87 -24.09
N GLY A 170 -6.54 -29.53 -23.26
CA GLY A 170 -7.94 -29.66 -23.62
C GLY A 170 -8.34 -28.82 -24.83
N ILE A 171 -7.90 -27.56 -24.89
CA ILE A 171 -8.13 -26.66 -26.03
C ILE A 171 -7.44 -27.18 -27.28
N THR A 172 -6.21 -27.66 -27.16
CA THR A 172 -5.45 -28.25 -28.27
C THR A 172 -6.18 -29.47 -28.83
N LEU A 173 -6.67 -30.37 -27.97
CA LEU A 173 -7.46 -31.54 -28.37
C LEU A 173 -8.76 -31.17 -29.07
N MET A 174 -9.47 -30.13 -28.60
CA MET A 174 -10.68 -29.63 -29.26
C MET A 174 -10.37 -29.06 -30.65
N ARG A 175 -9.33 -28.22 -30.79
CA ARG A 175 -8.89 -27.68 -32.08
C ARG A 175 -8.53 -28.79 -33.08
N MET A 176 -7.87 -29.86 -32.64
CA MET A 176 -7.57 -31.02 -33.48
C MET A 176 -8.83 -31.77 -33.92
N LYS A 177 -9.83 -31.91 -33.04
CA LYS A 177 -11.10 -32.61 -33.37
C LYS A 177 -11.97 -31.86 -34.37
N PHE A 178 -11.98 -30.52 -34.32
CA PHE A 178 -12.81 -29.69 -35.19
C PHE A 178 -12.11 -29.23 -36.48
N SER A 179 -10.86 -29.66 -36.71
CA SER A 179 -10.09 -29.40 -37.95
C SER A 179 -10.18 -30.54 -38.98
N LYS A 180 -11.17 -31.42 -38.89
CA LYS A 180 -11.56 -32.41 -39.91
C LYS A 180 -12.87 -32.00 -40.56
#